data_AF-A0A1G4VRA6-F1
#
_entry.id   AF-A0A1G4VRA6-F1
#
_cell.length_a   1.000
_cell.length_b   1.000
_cell.length_c   1.000
_cell.angle_alpha   90.00
_cell.angle_beta   90.00
_cell.angle_gamma   90.00
#
_symmetry.space_group_name_H-M   'P 1'
#
loop_
_entity.id
_entity.type
_entity.pdbx_description
1 polymer ?
#
loop_
_entity_poly.entity_id
_entity_poly.type
_entity_poly.pdbx_seq_one_letter_code
_entity_poly.pdbx_strand_id
1 'polypeptide(L)'
;MVTSEEIVNIDDIDPYGMVHHSIYFRFYEHGIFKYLCKEKNQDNVSFVIREADMKYISSTFTGNSLKVITECKGSKDNRYTFKQSIERNDKTVNSAKIVVDLVPSYGT
;
A
#
# COMPACT_ATOMS: atom_id res chain seq x y z
N MET A 1 -6.78 -5.44 -10.25
CA MET A 1 -7.05 -4.34 -9.30
C MET A 1 -7.59 -4.93 -8.01
N VAL A 2 -7.17 -4.40 -6.87
CA VAL A 2 -7.74 -4.70 -5.55
C VAL A 2 -7.98 -3.40 -4.79
N THR A 3 -8.98 -3.44 -3.92
CA THR A 3 -9.31 -2.34 -3.02
C THR A 3 -9.31 -2.87 -1.59
N SER A 4 -8.76 -2.10 -0.66
CA SER A 4 -8.84 -2.38 0.76
C SER A 4 -9.27 -1.14 1.53
N GLU A 5 -9.91 -1.38 2.67
CA GLU A 5 -10.28 -0.33 3.63
C GLU A 5 -9.28 -0.34 4.78
N GLU A 6 -8.87 0.84 5.22
CA GLU A 6 -7.97 1.06 6.34
C GLU A 6 -8.59 2.12 7.25
N ILE A 7 -8.62 1.87 8.56
CA ILE A 7 -9.06 2.84 9.55
C ILE A 7 -7.80 3.38 10.23
N VAL A 8 -7.66 4.71 10.24
CA VAL A 8 -6.54 5.36 10.95
C VAL A 8 -6.73 5.23 12.45
N ASN A 9 -5.82 4.51 13.10
CA ASN A 9 -5.84 4.32 14.55
C ASN A 9 -4.96 5.36 15.26
N ILE A 10 -5.06 5.44 16.58
CA ILE A 10 -4.24 6.36 17.37
C ILE A 10 -2.75 6.09 17.22
N ASP A 11 -2.37 4.81 17.02
CA ASP A 11 -0.97 4.38 16.85
C ASP A 11 -0.38 4.81 15.50
N ASP A 12 -1.20 5.30 14.58
CA ASP A 12 -0.78 5.76 13.25
C ASP A 12 -0.38 7.24 13.23
N ILE A 13 -0.57 7.91 14.36
CA ILE A 13 -0.53 9.36 14.49
C ILE A 13 0.80 9.82 15.06
N ASP A 14 1.36 10.87 14.48
CA ASP A 14 2.55 11.53 14.98
C ASP A 14 2.22 12.53 16.11
N PRO A 15 3.22 13.12 16.78
CA PRO A 15 2.98 14.11 17.83
C PRO A 15 2.21 15.38 17.40
N TYR A 16 2.02 15.60 16.09
CA TYR A 16 1.27 16.73 15.54
C TYR A 16 -0.19 16.39 15.26
N GLY A 17 -0.65 15.19 15.61
CA GLY A 17 -2.03 14.77 15.47
C GLY A 17 -2.41 14.35 14.05
N MET A 18 -1.43 14.16 13.15
CA MET A 18 -1.65 13.66 11.79
C MET A 18 -1.01 12.29 11.58
N VAL A 19 -1.46 11.57 10.56
CA VAL A 19 -0.84 10.27 10.24
C VAL A 19 0.62 10.46 9.87
N HIS A 20 1.48 9.70 10.54
CA HIS A 20 2.91 9.73 10.26
C HIS A 20 3.18 9.26 8.81
N HIS A 21 4.06 9.96 8.09
CA HIS A 21 4.27 9.76 6.65
C HIS A 21 4.65 8.32 6.25
N SER A 22 5.31 7.57 7.13
CA SER A 22 5.67 6.17 6.90
C SER A 22 4.48 5.20 6.99
N ILE A 23 3.39 5.56 7.66
CA ILE A 23 2.22 4.68 7.81
C ILE A 23 1.52 4.45 6.48
N TYR A 24 1.57 5.43 5.57
CA TYR A 24 1.06 5.26 4.22
C TYR A 24 1.74 4.11 3.47
N PHE A 25 3.02 3.82 3.73
CA PHE A 25 3.68 2.64 3.16
C PHE A 25 3.02 1.34 3.60
N ARG A 26 2.72 1.21 4.90
CA ARG A 26 2.06 0.01 5.45
C ARG A 26 0.71 -0.24 4.78
N PHE A 27 -0.07 0.81 4.56
CA PHE A 27 -1.34 0.72 3.83
C PHE A 27 -1.15 0.23 2.39
N TYR A 28 -0.12 0.71 1.71
CA TYR A 28 0.21 0.22 0.36
C TYR A 28 0.70 -1.22 0.34
N GLU A 29 1.51 -1.63 1.32
CA GLU A 29 1.97 -3.01 1.47
C GLU A 29 0.80 -3.97 1.64
N HIS A 30 -0.21 -3.62 2.46
CA HIS A 30 -1.44 -4.42 2.59
C HIS A 30 -2.15 -4.59 1.23
N GLY A 31 -2.23 -3.51 0.45
CA GLY A 31 -2.82 -3.53 -0.89
C GLY A 31 -2.04 -4.43 -1.87
N ILE A 32 -0.70 -4.35 -1.86
CA ILE A 32 0.18 -5.20 -2.67
C ILE A 32 0.03 -6.66 -2.27
N PHE A 33 0.07 -6.95 -0.96
CA PHE A 33 -0.08 -8.31 -0.45
C PHE A 33 -1.42 -8.93 -0.88
N LYS A 34 -2.54 -8.20 -0.68
CA LYS A 34 -3.87 -8.63 -1.13
C LYS A 34 -3.92 -8.89 -2.64
N TYR A 35 -3.28 -8.04 -3.45
CA TYR A 35 -3.19 -8.26 -4.89
C TYR A 35 -2.42 -9.54 -5.21
N LEU A 36 -1.25 -9.73 -4.60
CA LEU A 36 -0.38 -10.87 -4.87
C LEU A 36 -1.00 -12.19 -4.43
N CYS A 37 -1.64 -12.26 -3.24
CA CYS A 37 -2.36 -13.45 -2.80
C CYS A 37 -3.49 -13.82 -3.77
N LYS A 38 -4.24 -12.82 -4.26
CA LYS A 38 -5.29 -13.03 -5.26
C LYS A 38 -4.75 -13.55 -6.60
N GLU A 39 -3.66 -12.98 -7.11
CA GLU A 39 -3.12 -13.37 -8.43
C GLU A 39 -2.35 -14.69 -8.39
N LYS A 40 -1.66 -14.98 -7.29
CA LYS A 40 -0.81 -16.17 -7.16
C LYS A 40 -1.51 -17.36 -6.53
N ASN A 41 -2.73 -17.21 -6.00
CA ASN A 41 -3.43 -18.24 -5.22
C ASN A 41 -2.53 -18.84 -4.13
N GLN A 42 -1.73 -18.01 -3.48
CA GLN A 42 -0.75 -18.43 -2.49
C GLN A 42 -0.77 -17.49 -1.29
N ASP A 43 -0.84 -18.07 -0.10
CA ASP A 43 -0.72 -17.36 1.17
C ASP A 43 0.75 -17.05 1.54
N ASN A 44 1.70 -17.56 0.75
CA ASN A 44 3.12 -17.53 1.07
C ASN A 44 3.94 -16.75 0.03
N VAL A 45 3.47 -15.56 -0.32
CA VAL A 45 4.18 -14.65 -1.22
C VAL A 45 5.01 -13.67 -0.40
N SER A 46 6.33 -13.67 -0.63
CA SER A 46 7.24 -12.64 -0.13
C SER A 46 7.65 -11.71 -1.26
N PHE A 47 7.80 -10.44 -0.94
CA PHE A 47 8.27 -9.43 -1.89
C PHE A 47 9.23 -8.45 -1.22
N VAL A 48 10.09 -7.82 -2.01
CA VAL A 48 11.00 -6.77 -1.58
C VAL A 48 10.67 -5.50 -2.36
N ILE A 49 10.43 -4.40 -1.66
CA ILE A 49 10.27 -3.07 -2.28
C ILE A 49 11.63 -2.62 -2.82
N ARG A 50 11.67 -2.23 -4.10
CA ARG A 50 12.88 -1.76 -4.80
C ARG A 50 12.86 -0.26 -5.07
N GLU A 51 11.68 0.28 -5.37
CA GLU A 51 11.46 1.70 -5.65
C GLU A 51 10.10 2.09 -5.10
N ALA A 52 10.01 3.26 -4.51
CA ALA A 52 8.74 3.86 -4.11
C ALA A 52 8.81 5.38 -4.33
N ASP A 53 7.94 5.88 -5.19
CA ASP A 53 7.69 7.30 -5.39
C ASP A 53 6.30 7.62 -4.82
N MET A 54 6.26 8.48 -3.81
CA MET A 54 5.03 8.81 -3.08
C MET A 54 4.76 10.31 -3.13
N LYS A 55 3.48 10.65 -3.29
CA LYS A 55 2.98 12.02 -3.24
C LYS A 55 1.98 12.15 -2.11
N TYR A 56 2.29 13.06 -1.18
CA TYR A 56 1.45 13.42 -0.04
C TYR A 56 0.63 14.65 -0.43
N ILE A 57 -0.68 14.50 -0.60
CA ILE A 57 -1.57 15.54 -1.15
C ILE A 57 -2.31 16.26 -0.01
N SER A 58 -2.80 15.50 0.97
CA SER A 58 -3.44 16.08 2.16
C SER A 58 -3.30 15.16 3.37
N SER A 59 -3.30 15.76 4.57
CA SER A 59 -3.16 15.04 5.83
C SER A 59 -4.39 14.19 6.16
N THR A 60 -4.14 13.06 6.82
CA THR A 60 -5.15 12.19 7.42
C THR A 60 -5.04 12.21 8.95
N PHE A 61 -6.15 11.93 9.61
CA PHE A 61 -6.30 12.04 11.07
C PHE A 61 -6.93 10.76 11.62
N THR A 62 -6.84 10.58 12.95
CA THR A 62 -7.47 9.45 13.66
C THR A 62 -8.95 9.32 13.31
N GLY A 63 -9.41 8.08 13.16
CA GLY A 63 -10.81 7.77 12.85
C GLY A 63 -11.20 8.02 11.39
N ASN A 64 -10.30 8.50 10.54
CA ASN A 64 -10.56 8.55 9.11
C ASN A 64 -10.63 7.13 8.53
N SER A 65 -11.70 6.85 7.79
CA SER A 65 -11.79 5.67 6.94
C SER A 65 -11.16 5.98 5.59
N LEU A 66 -10.20 5.15 5.18
CA LEU A 66 -9.40 5.31 3.98
C LEU A 66 -9.64 4.12 3.05
N LYS A 67 -9.76 4.43 1.76
CA LYS A 67 -9.85 3.44 0.69
C LYS A 67 -8.51 3.38 -0.03
N VAL A 68 -7.82 2.24 0.05
CA VAL A 68 -6.57 1.98 -0.65
C VAL A 68 -6.88 1.24 -1.94
N ILE A 69 -6.53 1.84 -3.07
CA ILE A 69 -6.71 1.26 -4.40
C ILE A 69 -5.34 0.83 -4.91
N THR A 70 -5.23 -0.43 -5.31
CA THR A 70 -3.98 -1.01 -5.82
C THR A 70 -4.17 -1.61 -7.20
N GLU A 71 -3.37 -1.14 -8.14
CA GLU A 71 -3.38 -1.57 -9.53
C GLU A 71 -1.98 -1.97 -9.99
N CYS A 72 -1.80 -3.23 -10.38
CA CYS A 72 -0.58 -3.66 -11.07
C CYS A 72 -0.60 -3.14 -12.51
N LYS A 73 0.41 -2.36 -12.88
CA LYS A 73 0.57 -1.80 -14.22
C LYS A 73 1.39 -2.69 -15.15
N GLY A 74 2.10 -3.66 -14.59
CA GLY A 74 2.85 -4.62 -15.37
C GLY A 74 3.78 -5.45 -14.49
N SER A 75 4.21 -6.57 -15.04
CA SER A 75 5.22 -7.44 -14.46
C SER A 75 6.22 -7.88 -15.51
N LYS A 76 7.49 -7.98 -15.11
CA LYS A 76 8.59 -8.48 -15.94
C LYS A 76 9.65 -9.09 -15.03
N ASP A 77 10.12 -10.30 -15.32
CA ASP A 77 11.23 -10.95 -14.59
C ASP A 77 11.03 -10.97 -13.05
N ASN A 78 9.84 -11.36 -12.58
CA ASN A 78 9.41 -11.32 -11.17
C ASN A 78 9.35 -9.93 -10.52
N ARG A 79 9.59 -8.86 -11.28
CA ARG A 79 9.39 -7.47 -10.87
C ARG A 79 7.99 -7.01 -11.22
N TYR A 80 7.32 -6.36 -10.28
CA TYR A 80 5.96 -5.83 -10.42
C TYR A 80 5.98 -4.33 -10.21
N THR A 81 5.25 -3.58 -11.04
CA THR A 81 5.04 -2.14 -10.86
C THR A 81 3.59 -1.89 -10.48
N PHE A 82 3.38 -1.29 -9.32
CA PHE A 82 2.08 -0.92 -8.79
C PHE A 82 1.87 0.58 -8.89
N LYS A 83 0.66 0.97 -9.32
CA LYS A 83 0.11 2.31 -9.13
C LYS A 83 -0.94 2.21 -8.03
N GLN A 84 -0.80 3.03 -7.00
CA GLN A 84 -1.67 2.99 -5.84
C GLN A 84 -2.16 4.40 -5.47
N SER A 85 -3.36 4.46 -4.90
CA SER A 85 -3.93 5.67 -4.33
C SER A 85 -4.61 5.36 -3.00
N ILE A 86 -4.58 6.34 -2.10
CA ILE A 86 -5.34 6.32 -0.85
C ILE A 86 -6.35 7.46 -0.96
N GLU A 87 -7.62 7.12 -0.78
CA GLU A 87 -8.75 8.03 -0.91
C GLU A 87 -9.50 8.18 0.41
N ARG A 88 -9.98 9.39 0.66
CA ARG A 88 -10.88 9.72 1.77
C ARG A 88 -12.02 10.53 1.19
N ASN A 89 -13.25 10.03 1.30
CA ASN A 89 -14.45 10.66 0.71
C ASN A 89 -14.26 10.95 -0.79
N ASP A 90 -13.83 9.95 -1.57
CA ASP A 90 -13.56 10.00 -3.02
C ASP A 90 -12.50 11.03 -3.45
N LYS A 91 -11.71 11.55 -2.51
CA LYS A 91 -10.58 12.44 -2.80
C LYS A 91 -9.27 11.74 -2.50
N THR A 92 -8.34 11.77 -3.44
CA THR A 92 -6.99 11.24 -3.22
C THR A 92 -6.25 12.09 -2.18
N VAL A 93 -5.78 11.44 -1.12
CA VAL A 93 -4.98 12.06 -0.05
C VAL A 93 -3.50 11.71 -0.16
N ASN A 94 -3.21 10.53 -0.72
CA ASN A 94 -1.86 10.07 -1.02
C ASN A 94 -1.89 9.23 -2.31
N SER A 95 -0.81 9.24 -3.07
CA SER A 95 -0.64 8.34 -4.23
C SER A 95 0.79 7.84 -4.30
N ALA A 96 0.97 6.64 -4.83
CA ALA A 96 2.29 6.03 -4.97
C ALA A 96 2.46 5.24 -6.25
N LYS A 97 3.70 5.20 -6.74
CA LYS A 97 4.20 4.19 -7.66
C LYS A 97 5.20 3.33 -6.88
N ILE A 98 4.93 2.04 -6.74
CA ILE A 98 5.78 1.11 -6.01
C ILE A 98 6.26 0.00 -6.93
N VAL A 99 7.56 -0.28 -6.93
CA VAL A 99 8.16 -1.39 -7.65
C VAL A 99 8.63 -2.42 -6.64
N VAL A 100 8.23 -3.67 -6.83
CA VAL A 100 8.61 -4.79 -5.96
C VAL A 100 9.17 -5.94 -6.77
N ASP A 101 10.10 -6.69 -6.20
CA ASP A 101 10.52 -7.99 -6.72
C ASP A 101 9.88 -9.09 -5.86
N LEU A 102 9.30 -10.11 -6.49
CA LEU A 102 8.93 -11.33 -5.79
C LEU A 102 10.18 -12.12 -5.44
N VAL A 103 10.22 -12.62 -4.21
CA VAL A 103 11.31 -13.45 -3.71
C VAL A 103 10.74 -14.76 -3.17
N PRO A 104 11.51 -15.87 -3.18
CA PRO A 104 11.10 -17.09 -2.53
C PRO A 104 10.73 -16.80 -1.06
N SER A 105 9.56 -17.26 -0.63
CA SER A 105 9.24 -17.26 0.80
C SER A 105 10.12 -18.31 1.47
N TYR A 106 11.08 -17.87 2.27
CA TYR A 106 11.83 -18.78 3.13
C TYR A 106 10.94 -19.07 4.33
N GLY A 107 10.27 -20.22 4.32
CA GLY A 107 9.50 -20.68 5.47
C GLY A 107 10.37 -20.67 6.72
N THR A 108 9.91 -19.99 7.77
CA THR A 108 10.37 -20.20 9.14
C THR A 108 9.74 -21.47 9.70
#